data_AF-A0A1Q2CWB4-F1
#
_entry.id   AF-A0A1Q2CWB4-F1
#
_cell.length_a   1.000
_cell.length_b   1.000
_cell.length_c   1.000
_cell.angle_alpha   90.00
_cell.angle_beta   90.00
_cell.angle_gamma   90.00
#
_symmetry.space_group_name_H-M   'P 1'
#
loop_
_entity.id
_entity.type
_entity.pdbx_description
1 polymer ?
#
loop_
_entity_poly.entity_id
_entity_poly.type
_entity_poly.pdbx_seq_one_letter_code
_entity_poly.pdbx_strand_id
1 'polypeptide(L)'
;MSLPGNHVESGVPDVDVTEVFARFEAGVGLRLASLLPGLVVVAVGLCVVWCVYGLVADFAAPFVERSLTRLRLLGWVLLFGPLVYMVVDGFVTAALMRAAFDDDGLFYLESGVAMVFVGIGLVVTLVAEAYARGVKLEGDVEGLI
;
A
#
# COMPACT_ATOMS: atom_id res chain seq x y z
N MET A 1 35.04 53.32 32.64
CA MET A 1 33.99 52.38 33.08
C MET A 1 33.80 51.39 31.93
N SER A 2 34.54 50.27 31.97
CA SER A 2 34.63 49.28 30.88
C SER A 2 33.75 48.09 31.25
N LEU A 3 32.88 47.66 30.33
CA LEU A 3 32.02 46.49 30.52
C LEU A 3 32.83 45.22 30.20
N PRO A 4 32.73 44.16 31.02
CA PRO A 4 33.41 42.89 30.79
C PRO A 4 32.80 42.16 29.59
N GLY A 5 33.67 41.64 28.72
CA GLY A 5 33.28 40.86 27.54
C GLY A 5 32.73 39.50 27.93
N ASN A 6 31.50 39.21 27.48
CA ASN A 6 30.91 37.87 27.53
C ASN A 6 31.55 37.00 26.44
N HIS A 7 32.42 36.09 26.84
CA HIS A 7 32.78 34.93 26.05
C HIS A 7 31.58 33.97 26.06
N VAL A 8 30.83 33.95 24.95
CA VAL A 8 29.83 32.91 24.71
C VAL A 8 30.58 31.70 24.19
N GLU A 9 30.91 30.75 25.08
CA GLU A 9 31.28 29.39 24.67
C GLU A 9 30.05 28.78 23.99
N SER A 10 30.04 28.80 22.67
CA SER A 10 29.09 28.04 21.86
C SER A 10 29.43 26.56 22.00
N GLY A 11 28.94 25.93 23.07
CA GLY A 11 28.97 24.48 23.29
C GLY A 11 28.02 23.76 22.34
N VAL A 12 28.16 23.99 21.05
CA VAL A 12 27.55 23.13 20.03
C VAL A 12 28.41 21.87 20.01
N PRO A 13 27.88 20.69 20.41
CA PRO A 13 28.63 19.46 20.30
C PRO A 13 29.05 19.31 18.83
N ASP A 14 30.33 19.04 18.59
CA ASP A 14 30.84 18.66 17.27
C ASP A 14 30.10 17.38 16.87
N VAL A 15 28.98 17.55 16.16
CA VAL A 15 28.27 16.44 15.54
C VAL A 15 29.18 16.01 14.42
N ASP A 16 29.97 14.98 14.68
CA ASP A 16 30.85 14.39 13.69
C ASP A 16 29.99 13.87 12.55
N VAL A 17 29.90 14.68 11.49
CA VAL A 17 29.03 14.45 10.34
C VAL A 17 29.38 13.10 9.71
N THR A 18 30.63 12.68 9.86
CA THR A 18 31.16 11.38 9.44
C THR A 18 30.51 10.22 10.18
N GLU A 19 30.19 10.36 11.47
CA GLU A 19 29.48 9.36 12.27
C GLU A 19 28.00 9.25 11.87
N VAL A 20 27.39 10.40 11.54
CA VAL A 20 26.03 10.47 10.98
C VAL A 20 26.00 9.78 9.61
N PHE A 21 26.96 10.07 8.73
CA PHE A 21 27.08 9.43 7.41
C PHE A 21 27.42 7.94 7.50
N ALA A 22 28.20 7.50 8.49
CA ALA A 22 28.49 6.09 8.75
C ALA A 22 27.25 5.33 9.26
N ARG A 23 26.35 5.97 10.03
CA ARG A 23 25.01 5.41 10.32
C ARG A 23 24.11 5.35 9.07
N PHE A 24 24.26 6.26 8.12
CA PHE A 24 23.60 6.22 6.79
C PHE A 24 24.24 5.21 5.81
N GLU A 25 25.35 4.59 6.19
CA GLU A 25 25.82 3.32 5.65
C GLU A 25 24.99 2.14 6.21
N ALA A 26 23.76 2.41 6.63
CA ALA A 26 22.63 1.49 6.55
C ALA A 26 22.83 0.59 5.33
N GLY A 27 23.23 -0.67 5.59
CA GLY A 27 23.70 -1.58 4.55
C GLY A 27 22.72 -1.66 3.39
N VAL A 28 23.22 -1.98 2.20
CA VAL A 28 22.43 -2.06 0.94
C VAL A 28 21.07 -2.76 1.13
N GLY A 29 20.97 -3.72 2.05
CA GLY A 29 19.72 -4.36 2.46
C GLY A 29 18.65 -3.43 3.03
N LEU A 30 19.01 -2.45 3.88
CA LEU A 30 18.05 -1.48 4.44
C LEU A 30 17.52 -0.53 3.36
N ARG A 31 18.39 -0.13 2.42
CA ARG A 31 18.00 0.68 1.26
C ARG A 31 17.03 -0.08 0.36
N LEU A 32 17.32 -1.35 0.06
CA LEU A 32 16.41 -2.22 -0.71
C LEU A 32 15.09 -2.45 0.03
N ALA A 33 15.12 -2.67 1.35
CA ALA A 33 13.92 -2.83 2.17
C ALA A 33 13.03 -1.57 2.16
N SER A 34 13.63 -0.37 2.15
CA SER A 34 12.88 0.89 2.07
C SER A 34 12.11 1.09 0.75
N LEU A 35 12.50 0.37 -0.32
CA LEU A 35 11.79 0.40 -1.61
C LEU A 35 10.60 -0.56 -1.66
N LEU A 36 10.53 -1.52 -0.73
CA LEU A 36 9.51 -2.58 -0.74
C LEU A 36 8.07 -2.05 -0.66
N PRO A 37 7.72 -1.07 0.22
CA PRO A 37 6.38 -0.53 0.28
C PRO A 37 5.98 0.14 -1.04
N GLY A 38 6.90 0.89 -1.65
CA GLY A 38 6.70 1.52 -2.95
C GLY A 38 6.45 0.51 -4.07
N LEU A 39 7.21 -0.59 -4.09
CA LEU A 39 7.00 -1.68 -5.05
C LEU A 39 5.62 -2.34 -4.90
N VAL A 40 5.13 -2.52 -3.67
CA VAL A 40 3.78 -3.04 -3.42
C VAL A 40 2.72 -2.08 -3.97
N VAL A 41 2.84 -0.78 -3.71
CA VAL A 41 1.90 0.22 -4.24
C VAL A 41 1.88 0.22 -5.77
N VAL A 42 3.06 0.18 -6.41
CA VAL A 42 3.16 0.12 -7.88
C VAL A 42 2.53 -1.16 -8.42
N ALA A 43 2.82 -2.32 -7.82
CA ALA A 43 2.26 -3.60 -8.25
C ALA A 43 0.73 -3.63 -8.12
N VAL A 44 0.20 -3.18 -6.98
CA VAL A 44 -1.25 -3.06 -6.74
C VAL A 44 -1.87 -2.09 -7.75
N GLY A 45 -1.26 -0.92 -7.97
CA GLY A 45 -1.73 0.07 -8.93
C GLY A 45 -1.79 -0.47 -10.36
N LEU A 46 -0.74 -1.19 -10.80
CA LEU A 46 -0.72 -1.84 -12.11
C LEU A 46 -1.80 -2.92 -12.23
N CYS A 47 -2.02 -3.72 -11.18
CA CYS A 47 -3.10 -4.71 -11.14
C CYS A 47 -4.47 -4.05 -11.28
N VAL A 48 -4.73 -2.94 -10.57
CA VAL A 48 -5.97 -2.18 -10.68
C VAL A 48 -6.15 -1.63 -12.10
N VAL A 49 -5.13 -0.96 -12.65
CA VAL A 49 -5.17 -0.41 -14.02
C VAL A 49 -5.42 -1.53 -15.05
N TRP A 50 -4.77 -2.67 -14.91
CA TRP A 50 -4.95 -3.81 -15.79
C TRP A 50 -6.37 -4.39 -15.72
N CYS A 51 -6.94 -4.52 -14.51
CA CYS A 51 -8.31 -5.00 -14.33
C CYS A 51 -9.32 -4.01 -14.91
N VAL A 52 -9.14 -2.71 -14.66
CA VAL A 52 -10.01 -1.65 -15.19
C VAL A 52 -9.92 -1.60 -16.72
N TYR A 53 -8.71 -1.62 -17.29
CA TYR A 53 -8.53 -1.67 -18.74
C TYR A 53 -9.22 -2.88 -19.36
N GLY A 54 -9.10 -4.05 -18.71
CA GLY A 54 -9.81 -5.24 -19.13
C GLY A 54 -11.33 -5.09 -19.09
N LEU A 55 -11.88 -4.53 -18.02
CA LEU A 55 -13.31 -4.25 -17.91
C LEU A 55 -13.77 -3.24 -18.99
N VAL A 56 -12.99 -2.19 -19.23
CA VAL A 56 -13.25 -1.18 -20.27
C VAL A 56 -13.28 -1.82 -21.66
N ALA A 57 -12.33 -2.71 -21.96
CA ALA A 57 -12.27 -3.41 -23.23
C ALA A 57 -13.45 -4.36 -23.47
N ASP A 58 -14.03 -4.91 -22.39
CA ASP A 58 -15.12 -5.89 -22.47
C ASP A 58 -16.53 -5.24 -22.42
N PHE A 59 -16.65 -3.90 -22.46
CA PHE A 59 -17.95 -3.19 -22.33
C PHE A 59 -19.00 -3.55 -23.39
N ALA A 60 -18.57 -4.03 -24.56
CA ALA A 60 -19.50 -4.46 -25.61
C ALA A 60 -20.30 -5.72 -25.22
N ALA A 61 -19.84 -6.49 -24.23
CA ALA A 61 -20.51 -7.68 -23.72
C ALA A 61 -20.31 -7.77 -22.18
N PRO A 62 -21.01 -6.95 -21.40
CA PRO A 62 -20.75 -6.77 -19.97
C PRO A 62 -21.02 -8.01 -19.10
N PHE A 63 -21.74 -9.00 -19.62
CA PHE A 63 -22.18 -10.21 -18.90
C PHE A 63 -21.42 -11.48 -19.27
N VAL A 64 -20.30 -11.37 -19.99
CA VAL A 64 -19.44 -12.52 -20.27
C VAL A 64 -18.69 -12.92 -19.00
N GLU A 65 -18.55 -14.23 -18.75
CA GLU A 65 -17.85 -14.78 -17.58
C GLU A 65 -16.49 -14.12 -17.32
N ARG A 66 -15.77 -13.75 -18.40
CA ARG A 66 -14.48 -13.08 -18.36
C ARG A 66 -14.53 -11.73 -17.62
N SER A 67 -15.57 -10.93 -17.85
CA SER A 67 -15.78 -9.63 -17.23
C SER A 67 -16.05 -9.78 -15.73
N LEU A 68 -16.81 -10.81 -15.35
CA LEU A 68 -17.09 -11.14 -13.95
C LEU A 68 -15.83 -11.59 -13.21
N THR A 69 -14.98 -12.41 -13.84
CA THR A 69 -13.69 -12.80 -13.25
C THR A 69 -12.79 -11.59 -13.00
N ARG A 70 -12.73 -10.64 -13.94
CA ARG A 70 -11.98 -9.39 -13.79
C ARG A 70 -12.53 -8.49 -12.69
N LEU A 71 -13.86 -8.41 -12.57
CA LEU A 71 -14.51 -7.65 -11.50
C LEU A 71 -14.25 -8.27 -10.12
N ARG A 72 -14.29 -9.60 -10.01
CA ARG A 72 -13.89 -10.34 -8.80
C ARG A 72 -12.42 -10.10 -8.44
N LEU A 73 -11.53 -10.18 -9.43
CA LEU A 73 -10.11 -9.86 -9.26
C LEU A 73 -9.90 -8.43 -8.76
N LEU A 74 -10.58 -7.46 -9.35
CA LEU A 74 -10.52 -6.07 -8.91
C LEU A 74 -10.99 -5.92 -7.45
N GLY A 75 -12.11 -6.58 -7.10
CA GLY A 75 -12.60 -6.63 -5.72
C GLY A 75 -11.57 -7.19 -4.74
N TRP A 76 -10.93 -8.32 -5.08
CA TRP A 76 -9.87 -8.93 -4.27
C TRP A 76 -8.62 -8.05 -4.14
N VAL A 77 -8.19 -7.40 -5.22
CA VAL A 77 -7.03 -6.50 -5.21
C VAL A 77 -7.30 -5.30 -4.32
N LEU A 78 -8.51 -4.72 -4.37
CA LEU A 78 -8.89 -3.59 -3.51
C LEU A 78 -9.11 -4.01 -2.05
N LEU A 79 -9.53 -5.25 -1.81
CA LEU A 79 -9.71 -5.78 -0.46
C LEU A 79 -8.38 -6.09 0.22
N PHE A 80 -7.49 -6.82 -0.47
CA PHE A 80 -6.25 -7.30 0.12
C PHE A 80 -5.04 -6.42 -0.15
N GLY A 81 -5.01 -5.67 -1.25
CA GLY A 81 -3.89 -4.79 -1.61
C GLY A 81 -3.52 -3.80 -0.49
N PRO A 82 -4.48 -3.04 0.07
CA PRO A 82 -4.21 -2.14 1.19
C PRO A 82 -3.74 -2.87 2.45
N LEU A 83 -4.28 -4.05 2.73
CA LEU A 83 -3.88 -4.84 3.91
C LEU A 83 -2.43 -5.34 3.78
N VAL A 84 -2.05 -5.83 2.60
CA VAL A 84 -0.68 -6.23 2.30
C VAL A 84 0.27 -5.04 2.43
N TYR A 85 -0.12 -3.87 1.90
CA TYR A 85 0.65 -2.64 2.04
C TYR A 85 0.86 -2.27 3.52
N MET A 86 -0.19 -2.26 4.34
CA MET A 86 -0.09 -1.92 5.77
C MET A 86 0.88 -2.84 6.52
N VAL A 87 0.85 -4.15 6.22
CA VAL A 87 1.76 -5.12 6.84
C VAL A 87 3.20 -4.83 6.40
N VAL A 88 3.44 -4.65 5.11
CA VAL A 88 4.76 -4.37 4.55
C VAL A 88 5.34 -3.07 5.10
N ASP A 89 4.55 -2.01 5.08
CA ASP A 89 4.93 -0.69 5.55
C ASP A 89 5.26 -0.71 7.06
N GLY A 90 4.44 -1.40 7.86
CA GLY A 90 4.69 -1.58 9.28
C GLY A 90 6.00 -2.34 9.58
N PHE A 91 6.30 -3.40 8.84
CA PHE A 91 7.58 -4.12 8.98
C PHE A 91 8.79 -3.27 8.58
N VAL A 92 8.69 -2.53 7.47
CA VAL A 92 9.77 -1.67 6.97
C VAL A 92 10.01 -0.52 7.94
N THR A 93 8.95 0.13 8.43
CA THR A 93 9.03 1.20 9.41
C THR A 93 9.64 0.73 10.73
N ALA A 94 9.21 -0.44 11.24
CA ALA A 94 9.79 -1.02 12.46
C ALA A 94 11.29 -1.35 12.28
N ALA A 95 11.69 -1.91 11.14
CA ALA A 95 13.09 -2.19 10.84
C ALA A 95 13.94 -0.91 10.75
N LEU A 96 13.39 0.15 10.15
CA LEU A 96 14.06 1.46 10.06
C LEU A 96 14.19 2.13 11.43
N MET A 97 13.15 2.08 12.26
CA MET A 97 13.20 2.63 13.62
C MET A 97 14.23 1.92 14.49
N ARG A 98 14.26 0.58 14.43
CA ARG A 98 15.24 -0.22 15.16
C ARG A 98 16.67 0.11 14.74
N ALA A 99 16.92 0.28 13.43
CA ALA A 99 18.24 0.66 12.92
C ALA A 99 18.64 2.10 13.29
N ALA A 100 17.68 3.02 13.42
CA ALA A 100 17.94 4.44 13.67
C ALA A 100 18.11 4.78 15.16
N PHE A 101 17.34 4.14 16.03
CA PHE A 101 17.24 4.53 17.45
C PHE A 101 17.66 3.43 18.44
N ASP A 102 18.00 2.22 17.98
CA ASP A 102 18.26 1.04 18.82
C ASP A 102 17.14 0.79 19.86
N ASP A 103 15.92 1.20 19.48
CA ASP A 103 14.70 1.12 20.27
C ASP A 103 13.74 0.13 19.59
N ASP A 104 12.97 -0.60 20.39
CA ASP A 104 11.92 -1.49 19.89
C ASP A 104 10.71 -0.64 19.46
N GLY A 105 10.88 0.06 18.34
CA GLY A 105 9.92 1.02 17.82
C GLY A 105 8.49 0.46 17.75
N LEU A 106 7.54 1.24 18.28
CA LEU A 106 6.11 0.92 18.25
C LEU A 106 5.64 0.72 16.81
N PHE A 107 4.99 -0.41 16.55
CA PHE A 107 4.30 -0.69 15.31
C PHE A 107 3.15 0.32 15.13
N TYR A 108 3.38 1.33 14.29
CA TYR A 108 2.38 2.36 13.98
C TYR A 108 1.59 1.93 12.75
N LEU A 109 0.26 1.90 12.88
CA LEU A 109 -0.64 1.45 11.84
C LEU A 109 -1.61 2.57 11.47
N GLU A 110 -1.33 3.31 10.40
CA GLU A 110 -2.25 4.31 9.87
C GLU A 110 -3.32 3.63 9.00
N SER A 111 -4.55 3.53 9.52
CA SER A 111 -5.61 2.70 8.92
C SER A 111 -6.64 3.44 8.09
N GLY A 112 -6.73 4.77 8.20
CA GLY A 112 -7.85 5.54 7.67
C GLY A 112 -8.10 5.34 6.17
N VAL A 113 -7.07 5.57 5.35
CA VAL A 113 -7.18 5.46 3.89
C VAL A 113 -7.29 4.00 3.43
N ALA A 114 -6.57 3.08 4.08
CA ALA A 114 -6.61 1.67 3.73
C ALA A 114 -8.01 1.06 3.92
N MET A 115 -8.71 1.44 4.99
CA MET A 115 -10.07 0.95 5.26
C MET A 115 -11.09 1.41 4.22
N VAL A 116 -10.90 2.58 3.61
CA VAL A 116 -11.74 3.04 2.49
C VAL A 116 -11.62 2.10 1.31
N PHE A 117 -10.39 1.75 0.92
CA PHE A 117 -10.16 0.82 -0.19
C PHE A 117 -10.70 -0.58 0.09
N VAL A 118 -10.56 -1.08 1.32
CA VAL A 118 -11.18 -2.32 1.77
C VAL A 118 -12.71 -2.28 1.58
N GLY A 119 -13.35 -1.19 1.99
CA GLY A 119 -14.79 -0.98 1.80
C GLY A 119 -15.19 -0.98 0.33
N ILE A 120 -14.45 -0.29 -0.53
CA ILE A 120 -14.68 -0.29 -1.99
C ILE A 120 -14.53 -1.71 -2.55
N GLY A 121 -13.48 -2.44 -2.16
CA GLY A 121 -13.24 -3.82 -2.60
C GLY A 121 -14.38 -4.77 -2.22
N LEU A 122 -14.93 -4.63 -1.01
CA LEU A 122 -16.13 -5.38 -0.59
C LEU A 122 -17.33 -5.07 -1.49
N VAL A 123 -17.62 -3.78 -1.72
CA VAL A 123 -18.73 -3.38 -2.59
C VAL A 123 -18.57 -3.94 -4.00
N VAL A 124 -17.39 -3.81 -4.60
CA VAL A 124 -17.09 -4.34 -5.94
C VAL A 124 -17.27 -5.86 -5.99
N THR A 125 -16.81 -6.58 -4.96
CA THR A 125 -16.97 -8.04 -4.88
C THR A 125 -18.42 -8.46 -4.77
N LEU A 126 -19.21 -7.77 -3.94
CA LEU A 126 -20.66 -8.01 -3.79
C LEU A 126 -21.40 -7.75 -5.11
N VAL A 127 -21.04 -6.67 -5.80
CA VAL A 127 -21.60 -6.34 -7.12
C VAL A 127 -21.26 -7.45 -8.13
N ALA A 128 -20.02 -7.93 -8.15
CA ALA A 128 -19.62 -9.04 -9.03
C ALA A 128 -20.43 -10.31 -8.76
N GLU A 129 -20.68 -10.63 -7.50
CA GLU A 129 -21.46 -11.80 -7.11
C GLU A 129 -22.95 -11.65 -7.45
N ALA A 130 -23.50 -10.44 -7.31
CA ALA A 130 -24.86 -10.13 -7.73
C ALA A 130 -25.04 -10.34 -9.24
N TYR A 131 -24.10 -9.84 -10.05
CA TYR A 131 -24.13 -10.05 -11.50
C TYR A 131 -23.96 -11.52 -11.89
N ALA A 132 -23.05 -12.26 -11.24
CA ALA A 132 -22.87 -13.69 -11.52
C ALA A 132 -24.16 -14.50 -11.27
N ARG A 133 -24.92 -14.15 -10.22
CA ARG A 133 -26.24 -14.76 -9.97
C ARG A 133 -27.28 -14.35 -11.00
N GLY A 134 -27.24 -13.10 -11.46
CA GLY A 134 -28.13 -12.61 -12.53
C GLY A 134 -27.95 -13.38 -13.83
N VAL A 135 -26.71 -13.57 -14.28
CA VAL A 135 -26.38 -14.34 -15.51
C VAL A 135 -26.86 -15.77 -15.42
N LYS A 136 -26.75 -16.39 -14.24
CA LYS A 136 -27.25 -17.76 -14.02
C LYS A 136 -28.78 -17.84 -14.17
N LEU A 137 -29.51 -16.87 -13.62
CA LEU A 137 -30.97 -16.84 -13.71
C LEU A 137 -31.47 -16.62 -15.15
N GLU A 138 -30.76 -15.82 -15.94
CA GLU A 138 -31.07 -15.62 -17.37
C GLU A 138 -30.95 -16.93 -18.14
N GLY A 139 -29.86 -17.68 -17.94
CA GLY A 139 -29.68 -18.99 -18.56
C GLY A 139 -30.74 -20.03 -18.14
N ASP A 140 -31.18 -19.99 -16.88
CA ASP A 140 -32.24 -20.88 -16.38
C ASP A 140 -33.62 -20.58 -17.03
N VAL A 141 -33.88 -19.32 -17.41
CA VAL A 141 -35.13 -18.91 -18.07
C VAL A 141 -35.13 -19.24 -19.57
N GLU A 142 -34.01 -19.03 -20.26
CA GLU A 142 -33.87 -19.39 -21.68
C GLU A 142 -33.96 -20.90 -21.93
N GLY A 143 -33.54 -21.73 -20.97
CA GLY A 143 -33.67 -23.18 -21.05
C GLY A 143 -35.11 -23.72 -20.88
N LEU A 144 -36.08 -22.86 -20.51
CA LEU A 144 -37.47 -23.25 -20.25
C LEU A 144 -38.42 -23.02 -21.44
N ILE A 145 -37.98 -22.33 -22.50
CA ILE A 145 -38.74 -22.03 -23.72
C ILE A 145 -38.30 -22.96 -24.84
#